data_AF-A0A090WXN7-F1
#
_entry.id   AF-A0A090WXN7-F1
#
_cell.length_a   1.000
_cell.length_b   1.000
_cell.length_c   1.000
_cell.angle_alpha   90.00
_cell.angle_beta   90.00
_cell.angle_gamma   90.00
#
_symmetry.space_group_name_H-M   'P 1'
#
loop_
_entity.id
_entity.type
_entity.pdbx_description
1 polymer ?
#
loop_
_entity_poly.entity_id
_entity_poly.type
_entity_poly.pdbx_seq_one_letter_code
_entity_poly.pdbx_strand_id
1 'polypeptide(L)'
;MLDTELLTGTIKYANGAYSAAITMNGVTSDLPLEVKITEERRVVMTGVMDLKEWDALGALESLNKVCFDLHKGPDGVSKTWDDVAIEVNTFLREN
;
A
#
# COMPACT_ATOMS: atom_id res chain seq x y z
N MET A 1 6.94 14.89 -3.87
CA MET A 1 6.80 14.27 -2.53
C MET A 1 7.45 15.19 -1.54
N LEU A 2 6.69 15.61 -0.53
CA LEU A 2 7.20 16.53 0.50
C LEU A 2 8.06 15.79 1.54
N ASP A 3 7.76 14.51 1.80
CA ASP A 3 8.48 13.67 2.75
C ASP A 3 8.61 12.23 2.23
N THR A 4 9.80 11.83 1.77
CA THR A 4 10.05 10.50 1.18
C THR A 4 10.60 9.47 2.16
N GLU A 5 10.94 9.88 3.39
CA GLU A 5 11.78 9.05 4.27
C GLU A 5 10.99 8.10 5.17
N LEU A 6 9.70 8.33 5.44
CA LEU A 6 8.95 7.55 6.43
C LEU A 6 7.50 7.31 6.01
N LEU A 7 7.18 6.05 5.65
CA LEU A 7 5.83 5.51 5.73
C LEU A 7 5.58 5.11 7.19
N THR A 8 4.57 5.71 7.81
CA THR A 8 4.19 5.40 9.20
C THR A 8 2.71 5.09 9.28
N GLY A 9 2.28 4.43 10.35
CA GLY A 9 0.87 4.17 10.53
C GLY A 9 0.52 3.37 11.76
N THR A 10 -0.78 3.21 11.98
CA THR A 10 -1.35 2.44 13.08
C THR A 10 -2.46 1.54 12.58
N ILE A 11 -2.51 0.30 13.08
CA ILE A 11 -3.62 -0.61 12.83
C ILE A 11 -4.79 -0.22 13.75
N LYS A 12 -5.98 -0.10 13.18
CA LYS A 12 -7.24 0.19 13.85
C LYS A 12 -8.17 -1.02 13.71
N TYR A 13 -9.00 -1.21 14.72
CA TYR A 13 -10.14 -2.12 14.68
C TYR A 13 -11.37 -1.38 15.17
N ALA A 14 -12.42 -1.35 14.36
CA ALA A 14 -13.68 -0.71 14.70
C ALA A 14 -14.85 -1.44 14.02
N ASN A 15 -15.92 -1.69 14.76
CA ASN A 15 -17.17 -2.28 14.24
C ASN A 15 -16.98 -3.58 13.44
N GLY A 16 -16.03 -4.44 13.84
CA GLY A 16 -15.77 -5.71 13.15
C GLY A 16 -14.85 -5.62 11.92
N ALA A 17 -14.37 -4.43 11.57
CA ALA A 17 -13.46 -4.21 10.44
C ALA A 17 -12.08 -3.73 10.91
N TYR A 18 -11.04 -4.11 10.16
CA TYR A 18 -9.67 -3.65 10.37
C TYR A 18 -9.28 -2.63 9.31
N SER A 19 -8.50 -1.62 9.70
CA SER A 19 -7.87 -0.69 8.77
C SER A 19 -6.47 -0.31 9.25
N ALA A 20 -5.61 0.12 8.33
CA ALA A 20 -4.36 0.78 8.65
C ALA A 20 -4.48 2.27 8.33
N ALA A 21 -4.34 3.12 9.34
CA ALA A 21 -4.16 4.55 9.13
C ALA A 21 -2.71 4.78 8.70
N ILE A 22 -2.49 5.01 7.41
CA ILE A 22 -1.16 5.15 6.82
C ILE A 22 -0.92 6.61 6.51
N THR A 23 0.24 7.12 6.95
CA THR A 23 0.76 8.42 6.53
C THR A 23 1.86 8.22 5.48
N MET A 24 1.65 8.79 4.31
CA MET A 24 2.61 8.79 3.19
C MET A 24 2.48 10.13 2.44
N ASN A 25 3.61 10.71 2.04
CA ASN A 25 3.66 12.00 1.34
C ASN A 25 2.96 13.16 2.08
N GLY A 26 2.93 13.12 3.42
CA GLY A 26 2.22 14.10 4.25
C GLY A 26 0.71 13.93 4.31
N VAL A 27 0.14 12.94 3.60
CA VAL A 27 -1.29 12.61 3.62
C VAL A 27 -1.52 11.40 4.52
N THR A 28 -2.56 11.46 5.37
CA THR A 28 -3.00 10.32 6.18
C THR A 28 -4.36 9.83 5.70
N SER A 29 -4.42 8.56 5.30
CA SER A 29 -5.65 7.92 4.82
C SER A 29 -5.78 6.52 5.42
N ASP A 30 -7.02 6.04 5.58
CA ASP A 30 -7.29 4.70 6.11
C ASP A 30 -7.35 3.68 4.97
N LEU A 31 -6.47 2.68 5.02
CA LEU A 31 -6.47 1.52 4.13
C LEU A 31 -7.29 0.38 4.77
N PRO A 32 -8.40 -0.07 4.17
CA PRO A 32 -9.12 -1.25 4.64
C PRO A 32 -8.24 -2.50 4.58
N LEU A 33 -8.31 -3.34 5.62
CA LEU A 33 -7.55 -4.58 5.72
C LEU A 33 -8.48 -5.79 5.90
N GLU A 34 -8.21 -6.84 5.15
CA GLU A 34 -8.63 -8.19 5.51
C GLU A 34 -7.58 -8.79 6.46
N VAL A 35 -8.03 -9.36 7.57
CA VAL A 35 -7.13 -9.94 8.57
C VAL A 35 -7.53 -11.39 8.82
N LYS A 36 -6.56 -12.29 8.70
CA LYS A 36 -6.70 -13.72 9.01
C LYS A 36 -5.70 -14.09 10.10
N ILE A 37 -6.19 -14.69 11.16
CA ILE A 37 -5.36 -15.28 12.21
C ILE A 37 -5.50 -16.79 12.08
N THR A 38 -4.38 -17.46 11.81
CA THR A 38 -4.36 -18.93 11.63
C THR A 38 -3.68 -19.60 12.83
N GLU A 39 -3.50 -20.92 12.74
CA GLU A 39 -2.74 -21.69 13.72
C GLU A 39 -1.35 -21.10 13.98
N GLU A 40 -0.78 -21.44 15.14
CA GLU A 40 0.52 -20.93 15.60
C GLU A 40 0.59 -19.40 15.75
N ARG A 41 -0.56 -18.71 15.86
CA ARG A 41 -0.65 -17.25 16.03
C ARG A 41 -0.06 -16.46 14.85
N ARG A 42 -0.07 -17.05 13.66
CA ARG A 42 0.22 -16.35 12.41
C ARG A 42 -0.90 -15.37 12.09
N VAL A 43 -0.53 -14.15 11.77
CA VAL A 43 -1.43 -13.09 11.34
C VAL A 43 -1.06 -12.69 9.93
N VAL A 44 -2.02 -12.79 9.02
CA VAL A 44 -1.93 -12.31 7.65
C VAL A 44 -2.88 -11.13 7.50
N MET A 45 -2.36 -10.00 7.04
CA MET A 45 -3.16 -8.81 6.75
C MET A 45 -2.96 -8.43 5.30
N THR A 46 -4.05 -8.26 4.56
CA THR A 46 -4.03 -7.91 3.14
C THR A 46 -4.89 -6.68 2.87
N GLY A 47 -4.44 -5.82 1.97
CA GLY A 47 -5.19 -4.66 1.49
C GLY A 47 -4.69 -4.22 0.12
N VAL A 48 -5.49 -3.41 -0.57
CA VAL A 48 -5.12 -2.81 -1.86
C VAL A 48 -5.16 -1.30 -1.71
N MET A 49 -4.00 -0.67 -1.85
CA MET A 49 -3.81 0.76 -1.75
C MET A 49 -4.00 1.40 -3.13
N ASP A 50 -4.86 2.41 -3.24
CA ASP A 50 -4.87 3.33 -4.39
C ASP A 50 -3.90 4.49 -4.09
N LEU A 51 -2.82 4.59 -4.88
CA LEU A 51 -1.77 5.59 -4.71
C LEU A 51 -2.27 7.05 -4.82
N LYS A 52 -3.45 7.27 -5.41
CA LYS A 52 -4.11 8.58 -5.44
C LYS A 52 -4.42 9.13 -4.06
N GLU A 53 -4.81 8.26 -3.13
CA GLU A 53 -5.23 8.64 -1.78
C GLU A 53 -4.08 9.17 -0.91
N TRP A 54 -2.84 9.15 -1.42
CA TRP A 54 -1.62 9.62 -0.76
C TRP A 54 -0.74 10.49 -1.68
N ASP A 55 -1.32 11.20 -2.66
CA ASP A 55 -0.61 12.14 -3.55
C ASP A 55 0.63 11.53 -4.26
N ALA A 56 0.60 10.22 -4.56
CA ALA A 56 1.76 9.50 -5.10
C ALA A 56 1.80 9.42 -6.64
N LEU A 57 0.75 9.85 -7.35
CA LEU A 57 0.69 9.72 -8.81
C LEU A 57 1.80 10.48 -9.56
N GLY A 58 2.19 11.66 -9.09
CA GLY A 58 3.28 12.42 -9.74
C GLY A 58 4.63 11.70 -9.65
N ALA A 59 4.86 10.97 -8.55
CA ALA A 59 6.04 10.12 -8.39
C ALA A 59 5.97 8.91 -9.32
N LEU A 60 4.80 8.27 -9.40
CA LEU A 60 4.55 7.13 -10.29
C LEU A 60 4.75 7.50 -11.76
N GLU A 61 4.25 8.66 -12.19
CA GLU A 61 4.42 9.17 -13.55
C GLU A 61 5.91 9.47 -13.85
N SER A 62 6.62 10.09 -12.90
CA SER A 62 8.05 10.34 -13.04
C SER A 62 8.85 9.05 -13.22
N LEU A 63 8.50 8.00 -12.48
CA LEU A 63 9.11 6.68 -12.62
C LEU A 63 8.75 6.02 -13.95
N ASN A 64 7.47 6.04 -14.35
CA ASN A 64 7.02 5.50 -15.63
C ASN A 64 7.76 6.16 -16.80
N LYS A 65 7.96 7.48 -16.76
CA LYS A 65 8.66 8.23 -17.81
C LYS A 65 10.11 7.79 -18.01
N VAL A 66 10.84 7.52 -16.92
CA VAL A 66 12.25 7.07 -17.00
C VAL A 66 12.37 5.65 -17.55
N CYS A 67 11.37 4.80 -17.28
CA CYS A 67 11.33 3.40 -17.72
C CYS A 67 10.29 3.17 -18.84
N PHE A 68 9.94 4.22 -19.59
CA PHE A 68 8.77 4.20 -20.49
C PHE A 68 8.83 3.07 -21.49
N ASP A 69 9.98 2.91 -22.16
CA ASP A 69 10.18 1.87 -23.17
C ASP A 69 10.16 0.46 -22.59
N LEU A 70 10.57 0.28 -21.33
CA LEU A 70 10.54 -1.03 -20.66
C LEU A 70 9.12 -1.43 -20.24
N HIS A 71 8.23 -0.46 -20.03
CA HIS A 71 6.83 -0.69 -19.65
C HIS A 71 5.84 -0.49 -20.80
N LYS A 72 6.33 -0.27 -22.03
CA LYS A 72 5.52 -0.10 -23.23
C LYS A 72 5.10 -1.46 -23.81
N GLY A 73 3.79 -1.68 -23.89
CA GLY A 73 3.22 -2.85 -24.54
C GLY A 73 3.40 -2.85 -26.06
N PRO A 74 3.11 -3.98 -26.74
CA PRO A 74 3.10 -4.06 -28.20
C PRO A 74 2.09 -3.11 -28.87
N ASP A 75 1.08 -2.66 -28.12
CA ASP A 75 0.09 -1.65 -28.50
C ASP A 75 0.63 -0.21 -28.43
N GLY A 76 1.88 -0.02 -27.99
CA GLY A 76 2.50 1.29 -27.81
C GLY A 76 2.10 1.99 -26.51
N VAL A 77 1.28 1.36 -25.65
CA VAL A 77 0.82 1.93 -24.40
C VAL A 77 1.78 1.55 -23.28
N SER A 78 2.34 2.54 -22.58
CA SER A 78 3.10 2.30 -21.35
C SER A 78 2.17 2.33 -20.14
N LYS A 79 2.24 1.30 -19.29
CA LYS A 79 1.38 1.19 -18.10
C LYS A 79 2.19 0.97 -16.84
N THR A 80 1.79 1.66 -15.78
CA THR A 80 2.23 1.41 -14.40
C THR A 80 0.98 1.50 -13.53
N TRP A 81 0.71 0.46 -12.77
CA TRP A 81 -0.46 0.35 -11.91
C TRP A 81 -0.39 1.35 -10.76
N ASP A 82 -1.51 2.00 -10.48
CA ASP A 82 -1.70 2.90 -9.34
C ASP A 82 -2.30 2.17 -8.13
N ASP A 83 -2.69 0.91 -8.29
CA ASP A 83 -3.04 -0.02 -7.22
C ASP A 83 -1.83 -0.81 -6.72
N VAL A 84 -1.65 -0.86 -5.40
CA VAL A 84 -0.58 -1.59 -4.72
C VAL A 84 -1.18 -2.58 -3.75
N ALA A 85 -1.01 -3.88 -4.03
CA ALA A 85 -1.35 -4.94 -3.09
C ALA A 85 -0.33 -4.95 -1.93
N ILE A 86 -0.83 -4.87 -0.70
CA ILE A 86 -0.04 -4.94 0.53
C ILE A 86 -0.39 -6.25 1.23
N GLU A 87 0.64 -7.03 1.55
CA GLU A 87 0.53 -8.25 2.36
C GLU A 87 1.53 -8.19 3.52
N VAL A 88 1.01 -8.31 4.74
CA VAL A 88 1.81 -8.39 5.96
C VAL A 88 1.64 -9.76 6.57
N ASN A 89 2.75 -10.48 6.73
CA ASN A 89 2.82 -11.75 7.42
C ASN A 89 3.62 -11.57 8.71
N THR A 90 2.98 -11.84 9.86
CA THR A 90 3.62 -11.70 11.17
C THR A 90 3.11 -12.75 12.16
N PHE A 91 3.67 -12.74 13.37
CA PHE A 91 3.29 -13.61 14.46
C PHE A 91 2.99 -12.77 15.71
N LEU A 92 1.96 -13.14 16.45
CA LEU A 92 1.75 -12.55 17.78
C LEU A 92 2.79 -13.13 18.75
N ARG A 93 3.57 -12.25 19.40
CA ARG A 93 4.56 -12.65 20.40
C ARG A 93 3.88 -13.32 21.61
N GLU A 94 4.61 -14.20 22.29
CA GLU A 94 4.25 -14.65 23.64
C GLU A 94 4.36 -13.46 24.60
N ASN A 95 3.40 -13.38 25.51
CA ASN A 95 3.44 -12.43 26.63
C ASN A 95 4.36 -12.93 27.72
#